data_AF-A0A959HJR7-F1
#
_entry.id   AF-A0A959HJR7-F1
#
_cell.length_a   1.000
_cell.length_b   1.000
_cell.length_c   1.000
_cell.angle_alpha   90.00
_cell.angle_beta   90.00
_cell.angle_gamma   90.00
#
_symmetry.space_group_name_H-M   'P 1'
#
loop_
_entity.id
_entity.type
_entity.pdbx_description
1 polymer ?
#
loop_
_entity_poly.entity_id
_entity_poly.type
_entity_poly.pdbx_seq_one_letter_code
_entity_poly.pdbx_strand_id
1 'polypeptide(L)'
;MADCFDNCTNLYNPDQADADCDGVGDACDQWPGCDDSLDTDGDGTPDCVDLDELANWECHQNGKKAYICHIPPGNPANQHTICISKNAVGTHLNNHGDYIGECYQVACGGSSRPGYGGTALIDRALEANGFHLYPNPSGGAITLELSGYLEQELSISIYNALGREVYRRPGQVQEEALLRIDLREQQLPDGVYWLAVQADEGRMVKQFVLAQ
;
A
#
# COMPACT_ATOMS: atom_id res chain seq x y z
N MET A 1 -19.78 28.50 -26.09
CA MET A 1 -20.30 27.12 -26.08
C MET A 1 -19.13 26.31 -25.60
N ALA A 2 -19.18 25.76 -24.38
CA ALA A 2 -18.23 24.74 -23.99
C ALA A 2 -18.39 23.60 -25.01
N ASP A 3 -17.29 23.23 -25.66
CA ASP A 3 -17.27 22.00 -26.42
C ASP A 3 -17.66 20.87 -25.44
N CYS A 4 -18.44 19.89 -25.87
CA CYS A 4 -18.74 18.72 -25.02
C CYS A 4 -17.50 17.88 -24.69
N PHE A 5 -16.32 18.31 -25.15
CA PHE A 5 -15.00 17.76 -24.88
C PHE A 5 -14.11 18.65 -24.01
N ASP A 6 -14.58 19.81 -23.53
CA ASP A 6 -13.78 20.69 -22.66
C ASP A 6 -13.64 20.11 -21.24
N ASN A 7 -12.46 19.57 -20.92
CA ASN A 7 -12.15 19.00 -19.60
C ASN A 7 -11.65 20.06 -18.58
N CYS A 8 -11.63 21.35 -18.94
CA CYS A 8 -11.36 22.44 -18.00
C CYS A 8 -12.37 23.59 -18.10
N THR A 9 -13.53 23.43 -17.45
CA THR A 9 -14.69 24.35 -17.48
C THR A 9 -14.35 25.85 -17.33
N ASN A 10 -13.34 26.19 -16.53
CA ASN A 10 -12.98 27.57 -16.21
C ASN A 10 -11.56 27.97 -16.65
N LEU A 11 -10.83 27.10 -17.36
CA LEU A 11 -9.45 27.34 -17.75
C LEU A 11 -9.21 26.94 -19.20
N TYR A 12 -8.71 27.88 -20.00
CA TYR A 12 -8.44 27.63 -21.41
C TYR A 12 -7.26 26.65 -21.59
N ASN A 13 -7.53 25.44 -22.09
CA ASN A 13 -6.57 24.37 -22.34
C ASN A 13 -6.78 23.74 -23.74
N PRO A 14 -6.29 24.36 -24.83
CA PRO A 14 -6.64 24.00 -26.20
C PRO A 14 -6.17 22.61 -26.66
N ASP A 15 -5.22 22.01 -25.96
CA ASP A 15 -4.75 20.65 -26.22
C ASP A 15 -5.62 19.56 -25.57
N GLN A 16 -6.48 19.95 -24.61
CA GLN A 16 -7.40 19.05 -23.90
C GLN A 16 -6.66 17.81 -23.37
N ALA A 17 -5.41 18.02 -22.93
CA ALA A 17 -4.59 16.97 -22.35
C ALA A 17 -5.22 16.50 -21.04
N ASP A 18 -5.14 15.20 -20.80
CA ASP A 18 -5.73 14.47 -19.68
C ASP A 18 -4.89 13.19 -19.53
N ALA A 19 -3.78 13.30 -18.81
CA ALA A 19 -2.72 12.32 -18.78
C ALA A 19 -3.08 11.07 -17.97
N ASP A 20 -3.94 11.24 -16.97
CA ASP A 20 -4.45 10.20 -16.08
C ASP A 20 -5.89 9.77 -16.41
N CYS A 21 -6.55 10.50 -17.32
CA CYS A 21 -7.84 10.18 -17.94
C CYS A 21 -9.02 10.20 -16.98
N ASP A 22 -8.92 10.97 -15.90
CA ASP A 22 -9.95 11.14 -14.87
C ASP A 22 -11.14 11.99 -15.36
N GLY A 23 -10.98 12.70 -16.48
CA GLY A 23 -11.97 13.61 -17.05
C GLY A 23 -11.74 15.08 -16.72
N VAL A 24 -10.65 15.39 -16.01
CA VAL A 24 -10.17 16.73 -15.67
C VAL A 24 -8.88 16.99 -16.46
N GLY A 25 -8.78 18.14 -17.11
CA GLY A 25 -7.61 18.38 -17.95
C GLY A 25 -6.35 18.67 -17.15
N ASP A 26 -5.17 18.24 -17.64
CA ASP A 26 -3.84 18.46 -17.02
C ASP A 26 -3.61 19.92 -16.57
N ALA A 27 -4.26 20.88 -17.24
CA ALA A 27 -4.16 22.30 -16.95
C ALA A 27 -4.91 22.72 -15.67
N CYS A 28 -6.00 22.03 -15.34
CA CYS A 28 -6.88 22.29 -14.20
C CYS A 28 -6.96 21.15 -13.18
N ASP A 29 -6.26 20.03 -13.43
CA ASP A 29 -6.07 18.91 -12.52
C ASP A 29 -5.10 19.31 -11.40
N GLN A 30 -5.61 19.25 -10.17
CA GLN A 30 -4.86 19.50 -8.94
C GLN A 30 -4.33 18.21 -8.30
N TRP A 31 -4.92 17.05 -8.61
CA TRP A 31 -4.64 15.76 -7.97
C TRP A 31 -4.44 14.63 -9.00
N PRO A 32 -3.25 14.52 -9.59
CA PRO A 32 -2.97 13.53 -10.62
C PRO A 32 -3.25 12.09 -10.16
N GLY A 33 -4.09 11.39 -10.90
CA GLY A 33 -4.59 10.04 -10.65
C GLY A 33 -5.96 10.00 -9.98
N CYS A 34 -6.58 11.15 -9.72
CA CYS A 34 -7.87 11.30 -9.08
C CYS A 34 -8.77 12.30 -9.80
N ASP A 35 -10.03 11.91 -10.00
CA ASP A 35 -11.10 12.78 -10.49
C ASP A 35 -11.45 13.89 -9.49
N ASP A 36 -10.91 15.10 -9.72
CA ASP A 36 -11.17 16.32 -8.93
C ASP A 36 -12.66 16.72 -8.87
N SER A 37 -13.49 16.18 -9.77
CA SER A 37 -14.91 16.49 -9.86
C SER A 37 -15.78 15.61 -8.95
N LEU A 38 -15.24 14.53 -8.41
CA LEU A 38 -15.95 13.66 -7.47
C LEU A 38 -15.84 14.23 -6.06
N ASP A 39 -16.95 14.76 -5.58
CA ASP A 39 -17.16 15.25 -4.22
C ASP A 39 -18.53 14.74 -3.77
N THR A 40 -18.52 13.56 -3.16
CA THR A 40 -19.73 12.79 -2.82
C THR A 40 -20.50 13.44 -1.67
N ASP A 41 -19.81 14.05 -0.71
CA ASP A 41 -20.42 14.66 0.46
C ASP A 41 -20.69 16.17 0.31
N GLY A 42 -20.09 16.80 -0.71
CA GLY A 42 -20.32 18.18 -1.12
C GLY A 42 -19.59 19.21 -0.27
N ASP A 43 -18.53 18.82 0.43
CA ASP A 43 -17.77 19.70 1.31
C ASP A 43 -16.70 20.54 0.58
N GLY A 44 -16.47 20.24 -0.71
CA GLY A 44 -15.49 20.90 -1.57
C GLY A 44 -14.12 20.21 -1.61
N THR A 45 -13.98 19.05 -0.97
CA THR A 45 -12.79 18.18 -1.01
C THR A 45 -13.07 16.99 -1.92
N PRO A 46 -12.21 16.69 -2.92
CA PRO A 46 -12.42 15.52 -3.76
C PRO A 46 -12.32 14.21 -2.98
N ASP A 47 -13.15 13.22 -3.33
CA ASP A 47 -13.30 11.91 -2.65
C ASP A 47 -11.97 11.15 -2.44
N CYS A 48 -11.00 11.36 -3.32
CA CYS A 48 -9.69 10.70 -3.25
C CYS A 48 -8.72 11.36 -2.26
N VAL A 49 -9.02 12.55 -1.75
CA VAL A 49 -8.21 13.24 -0.74
C VAL A 49 -9.03 13.57 0.49
N ASP A 50 -10.32 13.26 0.46
CA ASP A 50 -11.22 13.39 1.57
C ASP A 50 -11.08 12.20 2.55
N LEU A 51 -10.72 12.52 3.79
CA LEU A 51 -10.61 11.53 4.86
C LEU A 51 -11.98 11.02 5.33
N ASP A 52 -13.05 11.79 5.11
CA ASP A 52 -14.41 11.41 5.50
C ASP A 52 -14.95 10.30 4.58
N GLU A 53 -14.44 10.22 3.35
CA GLU A 53 -14.80 9.19 2.35
C GLU A 53 -13.97 7.89 2.43
N LEU A 54 -13.09 7.75 3.43
CA LEU A 54 -12.26 6.55 3.64
C LEU A 54 -13.04 5.25 3.82
N ALA A 55 -14.30 5.33 4.23
CA ALA A 55 -15.17 4.16 4.40
C ALA A 55 -15.42 3.42 3.08
N ASN A 56 -15.30 4.11 1.95
CA ASN A 56 -15.60 3.54 0.65
C ASN A 56 -14.40 2.80 0.02
N TRP A 57 -13.21 2.95 0.61
CA TRP A 57 -11.94 2.43 0.09
C TRP A 57 -11.34 1.31 0.94
N GLU A 58 -12.18 0.53 1.61
CA GLU A 58 -11.72 -0.50 2.54
C GLU A 58 -10.99 -1.66 1.86
N CYS A 59 -9.74 -1.88 2.27
CA CYS A 59 -8.93 -3.00 1.80
C CYS A 59 -8.96 -4.23 2.73
N HIS A 60 -9.61 -4.12 3.89
CA HIS A 60 -9.62 -5.18 4.90
C HIS A 60 -10.99 -5.33 5.59
N GLN A 61 -11.32 -6.57 5.99
CA GLN A 61 -12.65 -6.93 6.51
C GLN A 61 -13.06 -6.24 7.82
N ASN A 62 -12.11 -5.66 8.56
CA ASN A 62 -12.37 -4.96 9.82
C ASN A 62 -12.66 -3.45 9.65
N GLY A 63 -12.64 -2.92 8.41
CA GLY A 63 -12.95 -1.52 8.13
C GLY A 63 -11.97 -0.48 8.72
N LYS A 64 -10.82 -0.91 9.23
CA LYS A 64 -9.79 -0.03 9.83
C LYS A 64 -8.70 0.40 8.86
N LYS A 65 -8.68 -0.17 7.65
CA LYS A 65 -7.65 0.07 6.64
C LYS A 65 -8.29 0.52 5.33
N ALA A 66 -7.56 1.32 4.57
CA ALA A 66 -7.97 1.81 3.28
C ALA A 66 -6.87 1.62 2.23
N TYR A 67 -7.29 1.50 0.97
CA TYR A 67 -6.38 1.57 -0.18
C TYR A 67 -5.87 3.00 -0.38
N ILE A 68 -4.59 3.13 -0.68
CA ILE A 68 -3.92 4.37 -1.06
C ILE A 68 -3.07 4.08 -2.29
N CYS A 69 -3.09 4.95 -3.30
CA CYS A 69 -2.04 4.99 -4.31
C CYS A 69 -0.88 5.79 -3.73
N HIS A 70 0.23 5.11 -3.45
CA HIS A 70 1.44 5.75 -2.96
C HIS A 70 2.36 6.11 -4.13
N ILE A 71 2.75 7.38 -4.23
CA ILE A 71 3.63 7.93 -5.25
C ILE A 71 4.96 8.35 -4.59
N PRO A 72 6.04 7.56 -4.74
CA PRO A 72 7.32 7.86 -4.10
C PRO A 72 7.90 9.20 -4.56
N PRO A 73 8.35 10.06 -3.62
CA PRO A 73 9.01 11.32 -3.96
C PRO A 73 10.21 11.11 -4.91
N GLY A 74 10.19 11.79 -6.05
CA GLY A 74 11.26 11.70 -7.06
C GLY A 74 11.21 10.46 -7.96
N ASN A 75 10.24 9.56 -7.78
CA ASN A 75 9.97 8.46 -8.73
C ASN A 75 8.46 8.21 -8.92
N PRO A 76 7.71 9.15 -9.55
CA PRO A 76 6.27 9.00 -9.73
C PRO A 76 5.87 7.79 -10.57
N ALA A 77 6.74 7.36 -11.50
CA ALA A 77 6.52 6.17 -12.32
C ALA A 77 6.45 4.86 -11.52
N ASN A 78 6.92 4.87 -10.26
CA ASN A 78 6.86 3.72 -9.35
C ASN A 78 5.70 3.85 -8.35
N GLN A 79 4.61 4.48 -8.77
CA GLN A 79 3.38 4.48 -8.00
C GLN A 79 2.85 3.06 -7.81
N HIS A 80 2.30 2.78 -6.63
CA HIS A 80 1.74 1.48 -6.33
C HIS A 80 0.67 1.56 -5.25
N THR A 81 -0.35 0.71 -5.38
CA THR A 81 -1.43 0.60 -4.40
C THR A 81 -0.92 -0.08 -3.13
N ILE A 82 -1.14 0.56 -1.98
CA ILE A 82 -0.88 0.01 -0.65
C ILE A 82 -2.17 -0.06 0.17
N CYS A 83 -2.20 -0.93 1.18
CA CYS A 83 -3.31 -1.06 2.13
C CYS A 83 -2.80 -0.68 3.53
N ILE A 84 -3.19 0.50 4.03
CA ILE A 84 -2.68 1.07 5.28
C ILE A 84 -3.80 1.40 6.26
N SER A 85 -3.43 1.67 7.51
CA SER A 85 -4.36 2.15 8.54
C SER A 85 -5.03 3.45 8.12
N LYS A 86 -6.35 3.58 8.32
CA LYS A 86 -7.10 4.84 8.08
C LYS A 86 -6.49 6.01 8.87
N ASN A 87 -5.88 5.75 10.02
CA ASN A 87 -5.19 6.76 10.84
C ASN A 87 -3.90 7.29 10.19
N ALA A 88 -3.26 6.50 9.32
CA ALA A 88 -2.01 6.87 8.65
C ALA A 88 -2.26 7.61 7.32
N VAL A 89 -3.46 7.49 6.75
CA VAL A 89 -3.81 8.07 5.45
C VAL A 89 -3.52 9.58 5.39
N GLY A 90 -3.97 10.34 6.40
CA GLY A 90 -3.74 11.79 6.39
C GLY A 90 -2.27 12.19 6.27
N THR A 91 -1.34 11.36 6.77
CA THR A 91 0.11 11.62 6.64
C THR A 91 0.60 11.41 5.21
N HIS A 92 0.01 10.46 4.48
CA HIS A 92 0.31 10.21 3.08
C HIS A 92 -0.22 11.33 2.19
N LEU A 93 -1.47 11.76 2.40
CA LEU A 93 -2.12 12.82 1.61
C LEU A 93 -1.48 14.20 1.77
N ASN A 94 -0.85 14.47 2.91
CA ASN A 94 -0.18 15.76 3.17
C ASN A 94 1.01 16.04 2.24
N ASN A 95 1.51 15.02 1.51
CA ASN A 95 2.51 15.19 0.48
C ASN A 95 1.84 15.04 -0.90
N HIS A 96 1.98 16.07 -1.74
CA HIS A 96 1.34 16.25 -3.05
C HIS A 96 1.60 15.11 -4.08
N GLY A 97 1.06 13.92 -3.85
CA GLY A 97 1.17 12.80 -4.77
C GLY A 97 0.43 11.55 -4.33
N ASP A 98 0.28 11.31 -3.02
CA ASP A 98 -0.53 10.17 -2.58
C ASP A 98 -2.02 10.52 -2.61
N TYR A 99 -2.86 9.57 -3.00
CA TYR A 99 -4.32 9.70 -2.96
C TYR A 99 -4.99 8.41 -2.48
N ILE A 100 -6.20 8.53 -1.94
CA ILE A 100 -7.07 7.45 -1.51
C ILE A 100 -7.57 6.69 -2.73
N GLY A 101 -7.41 5.37 -2.70
CA GLY A 101 -7.83 4.48 -3.77
C GLY A 101 -6.71 3.58 -4.28
N GLU A 102 -6.97 2.94 -5.41
CA GLU A 102 -5.97 2.15 -6.15
C GLU A 102 -5.22 3.05 -7.12
N CYS A 103 -3.99 2.74 -7.50
CA CYS A 103 -3.37 3.45 -8.61
C CYS A 103 -4.08 3.13 -9.93
N TYR A 104 -4.19 4.12 -10.82
CA TYR A 104 -4.78 3.98 -12.16
C TYR A 104 -6.27 3.58 -12.14
N GLN A 105 -7.05 4.15 -11.21
CA GLN A 105 -8.50 3.91 -11.15
C GLN A 105 -9.21 4.30 -12.44
N VAL A 106 -8.60 5.22 -13.18
CA VAL A 106 -9.07 5.67 -14.48
C VAL A 106 -8.04 5.27 -15.53
N ALA A 107 -8.54 4.71 -16.64
CA ALA A 107 -7.72 4.19 -17.72
C ALA A 107 -8.19 4.76 -19.05
N CYS A 108 -7.27 5.40 -19.77
CA CYS A 108 -7.50 5.94 -21.10
C CYS A 108 -7.91 4.83 -22.09
N GLY A 109 -9.16 4.83 -22.57
CA GLY A 109 -9.57 3.96 -23.69
C GLY A 109 -10.75 2.99 -23.47
N GLY A 110 -11.48 3.11 -22.35
CA GLY A 110 -12.83 2.59 -22.25
C GLY A 110 -12.97 1.17 -21.67
N SER A 111 -13.49 1.11 -20.45
CA SER A 111 -14.73 0.44 -20.04
C SER A 111 -14.84 0.66 -18.53
N SER A 112 -15.70 1.61 -18.15
CA SER A 112 -16.36 1.71 -16.84
C SER A 112 -15.75 0.93 -15.66
N ARG A 113 -15.21 1.70 -14.70
CA ARG A 113 -15.23 1.47 -13.24
C ARG A 113 -15.13 0.00 -12.76
N PRO A 114 -14.11 -0.39 -12.00
CA PRO A 114 -14.40 -1.15 -10.79
C PRO A 114 -15.14 -0.18 -9.86
N GLY A 115 -16.43 -0.41 -9.69
CA GLY A 115 -17.20 0.33 -8.69
C GLY A 115 -16.52 0.22 -7.32
N TYR A 116 -16.68 1.27 -6.52
CA TYR A 116 -16.68 1.19 -5.07
C TYR A 116 -17.33 -0.13 -4.62
N GLY A 117 -16.51 -1.09 -4.18
CA GLY A 117 -17.01 -2.41 -3.83
C GLY A 117 -16.01 -3.51 -4.13
N GLY A 118 -15.31 -3.92 -3.07
CA GLY A 118 -14.33 -5.00 -3.13
C GLY A 118 -14.83 -6.28 -3.78
N THR A 119 -13.92 -6.99 -4.44
CA THR A 119 -13.83 -8.46 -4.57
C THR A 119 -12.78 -8.92 -5.59
N ALA A 120 -12.05 -8.03 -6.27
CA ALA A 120 -11.17 -8.42 -7.38
C ALA A 120 -9.66 -8.52 -7.07
N LEU A 121 -9.22 -8.62 -5.80
CA LEU A 121 -7.77 -8.65 -5.46
C LEU A 121 -7.32 -9.80 -4.54
N ILE A 122 -8.15 -10.82 -4.30
CA ILE A 122 -7.87 -11.85 -3.28
C ILE A 122 -6.54 -12.60 -3.54
N ASP A 123 -6.12 -12.73 -4.80
CA ASP A 123 -4.86 -13.42 -5.14
C ASP A 123 -3.62 -12.52 -5.20
N ARG A 124 -3.76 -11.19 -5.29
CA ARG A 124 -2.62 -10.23 -5.26
C ARG A 124 -2.40 -9.58 -3.89
N ALA A 125 -3.40 -9.60 -3.02
CA ALA A 125 -3.32 -9.04 -1.67
C ALA A 125 -2.28 -9.72 -0.77
N LEU A 126 -1.97 -11.01 -1.01
CA LEU A 126 -0.96 -11.74 -0.23
C LEU A 126 0.49 -11.36 -0.55
N GLU A 127 0.76 -10.79 -1.73
CA GLU A 127 2.09 -10.28 -2.10
C GLU A 127 2.22 -8.75 -1.90
N ALA A 128 1.09 -8.03 -1.84
CA ALA A 128 1.04 -6.58 -1.67
C ALA A 128 1.06 -6.09 -0.21
N ASN A 129 0.99 -6.99 0.79
CA ASN A 129 0.89 -6.61 2.21
C ASN A 129 2.22 -6.15 2.86
N GLY A 130 3.23 -5.79 2.09
CA GLY A 130 4.50 -5.28 2.63
C GLY A 130 5.19 -6.27 3.56
N PHE A 131 5.11 -7.58 3.28
CA PHE A 131 5.79 -8.64 4.01
C PHE A 131 6.96 -9.17 3.18
N HIS A 132 8.12 -8.50 3.21
CA HIS A 132 9.31 -8.89 2.45
C HIS A 132 10.45 -9.30 3.37
N LEU A 133 11.24 -10.28 2.93
CA LEU A 133 12.35 -10.82 3.71
C LEU A 133 13.60 -10.85 2.84
N TYR A 134 14.64 -10.12 3.25
CA TYR A 134 15.88 -9.98 2.49
C TYR A 134 17.09 -9.76 3.40
N PRO A 135 18.31 -10.11 2.98
CA PRO A 135 18.62 -10.93 1.80
C PRO A 135 18.20 -12.39 2.03
N ASN A 136 17.82 -13.08 0.96
CA ASN A 136 17.63 -14.52 0.96
C ASN A 136 18.32 -15.10 -0.30
N PRO A 137 19.39 -15.91 -0.18
CA PRO A 137 20.00 -16.41 1.05
C PRO A 137 20.62 -15.32 1.94
N SER A 138 20.73 -15.59 3.24
CA SER A 138 21.29 -14.68 4.26
C SER A 138 22.56 -15.24 4.88
N GLY A 139 23.57 -14.38 5.06
CA GLY A 139 24.77 -14.65 5.86
C GLY A 139 24.58 -14.47 7.38
N GLY A 140 23.37 -14.67 7.89
CA GLY A 140 23.06 -14.59 9.31
C GLY A 140 22.40 -13.28 9.77
N ALA A 141 22.17 -12.31 8.89
CA ALA A 141 21.34 -11.14 9.17
C ALA A 141 20.24 -11.00 8.12
N ILE A 142 19.01 -10.78 8.56
CA ILE A 142 17.83 -10.59 7.70
C ILE A 142 17.12 -9.30 8.09
N THR A 143 16.52 -8.67 7.11
CA THR A 143 15.61 -7.54 7.24
C THR A 143 14.23 -8.01 6.83
N LEU A 144 13.28 -7.76 7.72
CA LEU A 144 11.88 -8.03 7.53
C LEU A 144 11.15 -6.69 7.33
N GLU A 145 10.52 -6.54 6.17
CA GLU A 145 9.61 -5.44 5.90
C GLU A 145 8.20 -5.81 6.39
N LEU A 146 7.54 -4.86 7.06
CA LEU A 146 6.24 -4.99 7.74
C LEU A 146 5.32 -3.79 7.44
N SER A 147 5.46 -3.17 6.27
CA SER A 147 4.78 -1.92 5.91
C SER A 147 3.24 -1.99 6.06
N GLY A 148 2.63 -3.17 5.90
CA GLY A 148 1.18 -3.40 6.10
C GLY A 148 0.74 -3.73 7.55
N TYR A 149 1.67 -3.72 8.51
CA TYR A 149 1.50 -4.31 9.84
C TYR A 149 1.96 -3.42 11.00
N LEU A 150 2.08 -2.11 10.77
CA LEU A 150 2.41 -1.12 11.79
C LEU A 150 1.28 -0.99 12.84
N GLU A 151 1.62 -0.52 14.04
CA GLU A 151 0.69 -0.20 15.13
C GLU A 151 -0.16 -1.37 15.71
N GLN A 152 0.31 -2.61 15.59
CA GLN A 152 -0.33 -3.79 16.22
C GLN A 152 0.68 -4.65 16.99
N GLU A 153 0.16 -5.50 17.89
CA GLU A 153 1.00 -6.41 18.67
C GLU A 153 1.40 -7.62 17.81
N LEU A 154 2.70 -7.72 17.50
CA LEU A 154 3.25 -8.79 16.68
C LEU A 154 4.08 -9.75 17.53
N SER A 155 4.07 -11.03 17.16
CA SER A 155 5.10 -11.96 17.64
C SER A 155 5.82 -12.60 16.46
N ILE A 156 7.15 -12.57 16.52
CA ILE A 156 8.03 -13.06 15.45
C ILE A 156 8.77 -14.28 15.97
N SER A 157 8.62 -15.39 15.27
CA SER A 157 9.28 -16.66 15.57
C SER A 157 9.99 -17.20 14.33
N ILE A 158 11.15 -17.83 14.52
CA ILE A 158 11.86 -18.53 13.44
C ILE A 158 11.95 -20.01 13.79
N TYR A 159 11.67 -20.86 12.81
CA TYR A 159 11.68 -22.32 12.92
C TYR A 159 12.70 -22.93 11.96
N ASN A 160 13.33 -24.02 12.37
CA ASN A 160 14.15 -24.84 11.47
C ASN A 160 13.30 -25.84 10.67
N ALA A 161 13.93 -26.59 9.77
CA ALA A 161 13.27 -27.63 8.95
C ALA A 161 12.62 -28.78 9.73
N LEU A 162 12.90 -28.92 11.02
CA LEU A 162 12.26 -29.89 11.91
C LEU A 162 11.08 -29.28 12.69
N GLY A 163 10.74 -28.01 12.44
CA GLY A 163 9.69 -27.28 13.16
C GLY A 163 10.07 -26.80 14.56
N ARG A 164 11.36 -26.88 14.94
CA ARG A 164 11.83 -26.37 16.24
C ARG A 164 12.01 -24.86 16.17
N GLU A 165 11.45 -24.14 17.14
CA GLU A 165 11.66 -22.70 17.31
C GLU A 165 13.12 -22.44 17.71
N VAL A 166 13.81 -21.60 16.95
CA VAL A 166 15.22 -21.24 17.13
C VAL A 166 15.43 -19.77 17.47
N TYR A 167 14.41 -18.94 17.28
CA TYR A 167 14.40 -17.53 17.65
C TYR A 167 12.96 -17.12 17.94
N ARG A 168 12.77 -16.29 18.96
CA ARG A 168 11.50 -15.64 19.28
C ARG A 168 11.77 -14.22 19.75
N ARG A 169 11.04 -13.26 19.20
CA ARG A 169 10.99 -11.89 19.69
C ARG A 169 9.53 -11.55 20.00
N PRO A 170 9.14 -11.47 21.29
CA PRO A 170 7.88 -10.85 21.69
C PRO A 170 8.03 -9.33 21.61
N GLY A 171 7.03 -8.61 21.10
CA GLY A 171 6.96 -7.15 21.26
C GLY A 171 6.36 -6.40 20.08
N GLN A 172 5.97 -5.17 20.36
CA GLN A 172 5.42 -4.23 19.37
C GLN A 172 6.51 -3.75 18.41
N VAL A 173 6.22 -3.74 17.11
CA VAL A 173 7.00 -3.01 16.11
C VAL A 173 6.45 -1.59 16.13
N GLN A 174 7.08 -0.71 16.92
CA GLN A 174 6.42 0.54 17.32
C GLN A 174 6.44 1.63 16.24
N GLU A 175 7.44 1.74 15.36
CA GLU A 175 7.48 2.87 14.40
C GLU A 175 8.20 2.58 13.07
N GLU A 176 8.93 1.46 12.95
CA GLU A 176 9.73 1.16 11.76
C GLU A 176 9.13 0.02 10.94
N ALA A 177 8.86 0.27 9.66
CA ALA A 177 8.44 -0.76 8.72
C ALA A 177 9.54 -1.80 8.43
N LEU A 178 10.79 -1.54 8.82
CA LEU A 178 11.94 -2.42 8.57
C LEU A 178 12.52 -2.95 9.88
N LEU A 179 12.33 -4.24 10.15
CA LEU A 179 12.91 -4.91 11.30
C LEU A 179 14.16 -5.69 10.90
N ARG A 180 15.31 -5.28 11.42
CA ARG A 180 16.55 -6.06 11.30
C ARG A 180 16.63 -7.13 12.39
N ILE A 181 16.85 -8.38 12.00
CA ILE A 181 17.06 -9.52 12.88
C ILE A 181 18.46 -10.09 12.61
N ASP A 182 19.28 -10.15 13.65
CA ASP A 182 20.61 -10.75 13.61
C ASP A 182 20.57 -12.15 14.25
N LEU A 183 20.96 -13.15 13.47
CA LEU A 183 20.93 -14.57 13.85
C LEU A 183 22.34 -15.12 14.10
N ARG A 184 23.40 -14.32 13.90
CA ARG A 184 24.79 -14.77 14.02
C ARG A 184 25.13 -15.23 15.43
N GLU A 185 24.55 -14.59 16.44
CA GLU A 185 24.72 -14.99 17.85
C GLU A 185 24.10 -16.34 18.17
N GLN A 186 23.11 -16.78 17.38
CA GLN A 186 22.40 -18.04 17.60
C GLN A 186 23.16 -19.26 17.06
N GLN A 187 24.27 -19.06 16.34
CA GLN A 187 25.12 -20.12 15.78
C GLN A 187 24.32 -21.19 15.05
N LEU A 188 23.33 -20.76 14.26
CA LEU A 188 22.46 -21.65 13.51
C LEU A 188 23.24 -22.27 12.34
N PRO A 189 23.07 -23.57 12.06
CA PRO A 189 23.68 -24.20 10.89
C PRO A 189 23.10 -23.64 9.58
N ASP A 190 23.84 -23.80 8.49
CA ASP A 190 23.31 -23.50 7.17
C ASP A 190 22.12 -24.41 6.85
N GLY A 191 21.09 -23.84 6.20
CA GLY A 191 19.88 -24.58 5.89
C GLY A 191 18.66 -23.72 5.66
N VAL A 192 17.52 -24.39 5.58
CA VAL A 192 16.21 -23.76 5.34
C VAL A 192 15.52 -23.47 6.67
N TYR A 193 15.00 -22.26 6.77
CA TYR A 193 14.30 -21.73 7.93
C TYR A 193 12.97 -21.09 7.52
N TRP A 194 12.04 -21.01 8.46
CA TRP A 194 10.75 -20.36 8.29
C TRP A 194 10.61 -19.27 9.33
N LEU A 195 10.46 -18.02 8.87
CA LEU A 195 10.08 -16.90 9.70
C LEU A 195 8.56 -16.81 9.73
N ALA A 196 7.97 -16.85 10.93
CA ALA A 196 6.56 -16.67 11.14
C ALA A 196 6.29 -15.36 11.89
N VAL A 197 5.28 -14.62 11.43
CA VAL A 197 4.75 -13.44 12.12
C VAL A 197 3.31 -13.75 12.49
N GLN A 198 3.01 -13.68 13.77
CA GLN A 198 1.65 -13.75 14.30
C GLN A 198 1.17 -12.32 14.54
N ALA A 199 0.10 -11.95 13.84
CA ALA A 199 -0.63 -10.70 14.01
C ALA A 199 -2.07 -11.01 14.48
N ASP A 200 -2.84 -9.95 14.74
CA ASP A 200 -4.28 -10.06 15.05
C ASP A 200 -5.07 -10.68 13.88
N GLU A 201 -4.67 -10.36 12.64
CA GLU A 201 -5.32 -10.80 11.41
C GLU A 201 -4.96 -12.25 11.01
N GLY A 202 -3.95 -12.87 11.64
CA GLY A 202 -3.55 -14.24 11.33
C GLY A 202 -2.05 -14.50 11.43
N ARG A 203 -1.63 -15.67 10.92
CA ARG A 203 -0.23 -16.11 10.92
C ARG A 203 0.33 -16.10 9.50
N MET A 204 1.39 -15.35 9.29
CA MET A 204 2.16 -15.37 8.05
C MET A 204 3.44 -16.17 8.22
N VAL A 205 3.91 -16.78 7.13
CA VAL A 205 5.17 -17.54 7.14
C VAL A 205 5.93 -17.28 5.84
N LYS A 206 7.22 -16.94 5.94
CA LYS A 206 8.15 -16.90 4.81
C LYS A 206 9.33 -17.84 5.04
N GLN A 207 9.67 -18.58 3.99
CA GLN A 207 10.86 -19.41 3.97
C GLN A 207 12.09 -18.55 3.61
N PHE A 208 13.23 -18.80 4.26
CA PHE A 208 14.52 -18.26 3.87
C PHE A 208 15.65 -19.27 4.09
N VAL A 209 16.79 -19.00 3.48
CA VAL A 209 18.00 -19.84 3.55
C VAL A 209 19.07 -19.08 4.33
N LEU A 210 19.69 -19.74 5.31
CA LEU A 210 20.95 -19.32 5.91
C LEU A 210 22.11 -20.01 5.19
N ALA A 211 23.11 -19.22 4.78
CA ALA A 211 24.36 -19.66 4.17
C ALA A 211 25.48 -18.72 4.66
N GLN A 212 26.21 -19.12 5.70
CA GLN A 212 27.22 -18.33 6.43
C GLN A 212 28.67 -18.64 6.00
#